data_AF-A0AA90NFE0-F1
#
_entry.id   AF-A0AA90NFE0-F1
#
_cell.length_a   1.000
_cell.length_b   1.000
_cell.length_c   1.000
_cell.angle_alpha   90.00
_cell.angle_beta   90.00
_cell.angle_gamma   90.00
#
_symmetry.space_group_name_H-M   'P 1'
#
loop_
_entity.id
_entity.type
_entity.pdbx_description
1 polymer ?
#
loop_
_entity_poly.entity_id
_entity_poly.type
_entity_poly.pdbx_seq_one_letter_code
_entity_poly.pdbx_strand_id
1 'polypeptide(L)'
;MRYRYDLAAMGDFVDALDKQITEITDRCAEVRSATGEVLATYKGTAAEAFNTTQSQWQSDMEERIKQLQALRTHVATCKRNYEEADRVILKMFGS
;
A
#
# COMPACT_ATOMS: atom_id res chain seq x y z
N MET A 1 -22.59 -23.79 10.99
CA MET A 1 -22.09 -22.88 9.95
C MET A 1 -20.62 -22.59 10.23
N ARG A 2 -19.69 -23.12 9.42
CA ARG A 2 -18.28 -22.74 9.51
C ARG A 2 -18.12 -21.55 8.58
N TYR A 3 -17.91 -20.34 9.13
CA TYR A 3 -17.49 -19.20 8.32
C TYR A 3 -16.14 -19.58 7.69
N ARG A 4 -16.16 -19.97 6.40
CA ARG A 4 -14.95 -20.26 5.65
C ARG A 4 -14.56 -18.96 4.97
N TYR A 5 -13.42 -18.39 5.38
CA TYR A 5 -12.88 -17.22 4.71
C TYR A 5 -12.61 -17.55 3.24
N ASP A 6 -12.92 -16.61 2.36
CA ASP A 6 -12.62 -16.76 0.93
C ASP A 6 -11.14 -16.43 0.69
N LEU A 7 -10.31 -17.47 0.74
CA LEU A 7 -8.86 -17.36 0.56
C LEU A 7 -8.48 -16.86 -0.82
N ALA A 8 -9.31 -17.11 -1.85
CA ALA A 8 -9.07 -16.59 -3.19
C ALA A 8 -9.30 -15.08 -3.21
N ALA A 9 -10.44 -14.61 -2.68
CA ALA A 9 -10.71 -13.18 -2.58
C ALA A 9 -9.67 -12.42 -1.72
N MET A 10 -9.15 -13.05 -0.65
CA MET A 10 -8.05 -12.47 0.12
C MET A 10 -6.75 -12.36 -0.69
N GLY A 11 -6.48 -13.31 -1.59
CA GLY A 11 -5.37 -13.26 -2.53
C GLY A 11 -5.53 -12.11 -3.53
N ASP A 12 -6.69 -12.06 -4.20
CA ASP A 12 -7.02 -11.01 -5.17
C ASP A 12 -6.92 -9.60 -4.54
N PHE A 13 -7.33 -9.46 -3.27
CA PHE A 13 -7.21 -8.20 -2.54
C PHE A 13 -5.76 -7.81 -2.24
N VAL A 14 -4.89 -8.77 -1.91
CA VAL A 14 -3.46 -8.53 -1.72
C VAL A 14 -2.81 -8.07 -3.03
N ASP A 15 -3.15 -8.72 -4.14
CA ASP A 15 -2.62 -8.36 -5.47
C ASP A 15 -3.11 -6.96 -5.91
N ALA A 16 -4.37 -6.62 -5.59
CA ALA A 16 -4.91 -5.29 -5.83
C ALA A 16 -4.18 -4.21 -5.01
N LEU A 17 -3.88 -4.50 -3.73
CA LEU A 17 -3.10 -3.60 -2.88
C LEU A 17 -1.67 -3.43 -3.42
N ASP A 18 -1.01 -4.50 -3.84
CA ASP A 18 0.35 -4.43 -4.41
C ASP A 18 0.36 -3.53 -5.66
N LYS A 19 -0.59 -3.72 -6.58
CA LYS A 19 -0.72 -2.88 -7.78
C LYS A 19 -0.93 -1.40 -7.42
N GLN A 20 -1.84 -1.10 -6.49
CA GLN A 20 -2.13 0.27 -6.10
C GLN A 20 -0.94 0.93 -5.39
N ILE A 21 -0.22 0.20 -4.53
CA ILE A 21 0.98 0.70 -3.86
C ILE A 21 2.05 1.07 -4.89
N THR A 22 2.28 0.22 -5.91
CA THR A 22 3.21 0.54 -7.01
C THR A 22 2.77 1.79 -7.76
N GLU A 23 1.52 1.83 -8.24
CA GLU A 23 1.01 2.99 -9.01
C GLU A 23 1.09 4.30 -8.24
N ILE A 24 0.78 4.29 -6.94
CA ILE A 24 0.85 5.50 -6.09
C ILE A 24 2.30 5.91 -5.87
N THR A 25 3.20 4.95 -5.64
CA THR A 25 4.62 5.22 -5.43
C THR A 25 5.24 5.85 -6.67
N ASP A 26 4.94 5.31 -7.85
CA ASP A 26 5.44 5.83 -9.13
C ASP A 26 4.93 7.25 -9.38
N ARG A 27 3.62 7.50 -9.17
CA ARG A 27 3.04 8.85 -9.28
C ARG A 27 3.67 9.84 -8.29
N CYS A 28 3.99 9.41 -7.07
CA CYS A 28 4.68 10.27 -6.11
C CYS A 28 6.09 10.65 -6.60
N ALA A 29 6.80 9.72 -7.24
CA ALA A 29 8.11 9.99 -7.83
C ALA A 29 7.99 10.96 -9.02
N GLU A 30 6.98 10.79 -9.88
CA GLU A 30 6.70 11.72 -10.99
C GLU A 30 6.41 13.14 -10.48
N VAL A 31 5.56 13.29 -9.46
CA VAL A 31 5.26 14.59 -8.85
C VAL A 31 6.51 15.20 -8.21
N ARG A 32 7.36 14.41 -7.57
CA ARG A 32 8.64 14.86 -7.01
C ARG A 32 9.54 15.44 -8.11
N SER A 33 9.65 14.76 -9.26
CA SER A 33 10.42 15.24 -10.41
C SER A 33 9.86 16.56 -10.95
N ALA A 34 8.54 16.61 -11.22
CA ALA A 34 7.87 17.80 -11.73
C ALA A 34 7.99 19.00 -10.78
N THR A 35 7.97 18.77 -9.47
CA THR A 35 8.21 19.83 -8.47
C THR A 35 9.60 20.44 -8.63
N GLY A 36 10.62 19.61 -8.86
CA GLY A 36 11.99 20.09 -9.08
C GLY A 36 12.08 21.04 -10.28
N GLU A 37 11.37 20.72 -11.37
CA GLU A 37 11.29 21.58 -12.56
C GLU A 37 10.56 22.90 -12.28
N VAL A 38 9.44 22.85 -11.53
CA VAL A 38 8.69 24.06 -11.13
C VAL A 38 9.56 24.96 -10.24
N LEU A 39 10.22 24.41 -9.22
CA LEU A 39 11.08 25.18 -8.31
C LEU A 39 12.31 25.77 -8.99
N ALA A 40 12.77 25.20 -10.11
CA ALA A 40 13.85 25.79 -10.89
C ALA A 40 13.47 27.13 -11.55
N THR A 41 12.16 27.36 -11.78
CA THR A 41 11.64 28.55 -12.48
C THR A 41 11.03 29.59 -11.54
N TYR A 42 10.57 29.18 -10.35
CA TYR A 42 9.98 30.07 -9.35
C TYR A 42 10.99 30.55 -8.30
N LYS A 43 10.86 31.80 -7.82
CA LYS A 43 11.69 32.40 -6.77
C LYS A 43 10.85 33.18 -5.76
N GLY A 44 11.43 33.42 -4.59
CA GLY A 44 10.83 34.22 -3.52
C GLY A 44 9.82 33.44 -2.68
N THR A 45 9.00 34.17 -1.92
CA THR A 45 8.09 33.62 -0.91
C THR A 45 7.07 32.61 -1.48
N ALA A 46 6.67 32.76 -2.74
CA ALA A 46 5.79 31.78 -3.41
C ALA A 46 6.49 30.43 -3.64
N ALA A 47 7.78 30.43 -3.97
CA ALA A 47 8.57 29.21 -4.15
C ALA A 47 8.80 28.49 -2.80
N GLU A 48 9.05 29.25 -1.74
CA GLU A 48 9.18 28.73 -0.37
C GLU A 48 7.88 28.07 0.10
N ALA A 49 6.75 28.77 -0.04
CA ALA A 49 5.44 28.23 0.32
C ALA A 49 5.10 26.96 -0.47
N PHE A 50 5.35 26.96 -1.78
CA PHE A 50 5.16 25.77 -2.61
C PHE A 50 6.04 24.60 -2.16
N ASN A 51 7.33 24.84 -1.90
CA ASN A 51 8.25 23.81 -1.42
C ASN A 51 7.81 23.22 -0.08
N THR A 52 7.34 24.04 0.85
CA THR A 52 6.79 23.58 2.14
C THR A 52 5.54 22.73 1.94
N THR A 53 4.56 23.20 1.18
CA THR A 53 3.33 22.45 0.91
C THR A 53 3.62 21.12 0.23
N GLN A 54 4.53 21.12 -0.74
CA GLN A 54 4.89 19.92 -1.47
C GLN A 54 5.67 18.93 -0.60
N SER A 55 6.58 19.40 0.26
CA SER A 55 7.33 18.53 1.19
C SER A 55 6.40 17.87 2.21
N GLN A 56 5.41 18.62 2.71
CA GLN A 56 4.38 18.08 3.59
C GLN A 56 3.55 17.02 2.86
N TRP A 57 3.09 17.34 1.64
CA TRP A 57 2.33 16.39 0.83
C TRP A 57 3.10 15.10 0.58
N GLN A 58 4.40 15.16 0.25
CA GLN A 58 5.22 13.96 0.08
C GLN A 58 5.30 13.13 1.37
N SER A 59 5.53 13.78 2.50
CA SER A 59 5.60 13.10 3.80
C SER A 59 4.29 12.39 4.13
N ASP A 60 3.15 13.05 3.89
CA ASP A 60 1.82 12.47 4.11
C ASP A 60 1.58 11.28 3.17
N MET A 61 2.04 11.35 1.92
CA MET A 61 1.91 10.26 0.95
C MET A 61 2.78 9.06 1.32
N GLU A 62 4.02 9.29 1.77
CA GLU A 62 4.90 8.23 2.28
C GLU A 62 4.27 7.49 3.47
N GLU A 63 3.64 8.22 4.39
CA GLU A 63 2.92 7.61 5.51
C GLU A 63 1.71 6.79 5.06
N ARG A 64 0.92 7.30 4.11
CA ARG A 64 -0.21 6.54 3.53
C ARG A 64 0.24 5.27 2.81
N ILE A 65 1.37 5.32 2.09
CA ILE A 65 1.95 4.13 1.44
C ILE A 65 2.35 3.10 2.50
N LYS A 66 2.98 3.51 3.61
CA LYS A 66 3.30 2.60 4.72
C LYS A 66 2.06 1.94 5.32
N GLN A 67 0.97 2.69 5.48
CA GLN A 67 -0.30 2.16 5.99
C GLN A 67 -0.91 1.12 5.03
N LEU A 68 -0.84 1.35 3.72
CA LEU A 68 -1.27 0.37 2.71
C LEU A 68 -0.40 -0.89 2.75
N GLN A 69 0.92 -0.75 2.86
CA GLN A 69 1.86 -1.88 3.00
C GLN A 69 1.60 -2.69 4.28
N ALA A 70 1.26 -2.02 5.39
CA ALA A 70 0.89 -2.68 6.64
C ALA A 70 -0.41 -3.47 6.48
N LEU A 71 -1.44 -2.89 5.86
CA LEU A 71 -2.70 -3.57 5.58
C LEU A 71 -2.49 -4.80 4.68
N ARG A 72 -1.73 -4.64 3.59
CA ARG A 72 -1.36 -5.72 2.68
C ARG A 72 -0.68 -6.88 3.43
N THR A 73 0.29 -6.56 4.29
CA THR A 73 1.02 -7.55 5.11
C THR A 73 0.08 -8.26 6.08
N HIS A 74 -0.84 -7.52 6.70
CA HIS A 74 -1.82 -8.08 7.62
C HIS A 74 -2.74 -9.09 6.91
N VAL A 75 -3.33 -8.73 5.77
CA VAL A 75 -4.21 -9.63 5.01
C VAL A 75 -3.46 -10.87 4.52
N ALA A 76 -2.24 -10.71 3.98
CA ALA A 76 -1.42 -11.84 3.55
C ALA A 76 -1.11 -12.81 4.70
N THR A 77 -0.86 -12.27 5.90
CA THR A 77 -0.64 -13.08 7.11
C THR A 77 -1.90 -13.83 7.51
N CYS A 78 -3.06 -13.17 7.51
CA CYS A 78 -4.34 -13.81 7.80
C CYS A 78 -4.64 -14.94 6.81
N LYS A 79 -4.46 -14.71 5.50
CA LYS A 79 -4.63 -15.73 4.45
C LYS A 79 -3.78 -16.97 4.73
N ARG A 80 -2.47 -16.78 5.00
CA ARG A 80 -1.55 -17.86 5.33
C ARG A 80 -1.98 -18.64 6.59
N ASN A 81 -2.45 -17.94 7.62
CA ASN A 81 -2.90 -18.59 8.85
C ASN A 81 -4.15 -19.44 8.61
N TYR A 82 -5.10 -18.97 7.79
CA TYR A 82 -6.29 -19.74 7.44
C TYR A 82 -5.97 -20.93 6.54
N GLU A 83 -5.06 -20.78 5.57
CA GLU A 83 -4.56 -21.91 4.76
C GLU A 83 -3.93 -23.00 5.63
N GLU A 84 -3.14 -22.62 6.63
CA GLU A 84 -2.53 -23.60 7.55
C GLU A 84 -3.58 -24.26 8.44
N ALA A 85 -4.55 -23.51 8.94
CA ALA A 85 -5.66 -24.07 9.70
C ALA A 85 -6.43 -25.12 8.89
N ASP A 86 -6.76 -24.83 7.63
CA ASP A 86 -7.45 -25.76 6.74
C ASP A 86 -6.62 -27.03 6.48
N ARG A 87 -5.30 -26.89 6.28
CA ARG A 87 -4.39 -28.05 6.16
C ARG A 87 -4.38 -28.93 7.41
N VAL A 88 -4.31 -28.32 8.59
CA VAL A 88 -4.29 -29.06 9.87
C VAL A 88 -5.61 -29.78 10.10
N ILE A 89 -6.74 -29.13 9.81
CA ILE A 89 -8.08 -29.73 9.89
C ILE A 89 -8.19 -30.94 8.96
N LEU A 90 -7.75 -30.82 7.71
CA LEU A 90 -7.74 -31.92 6.75
C LEU A 90 -6.87 -33.09 7.23
N LYS A 91 -5.71 -32.82 7.83
CA LYS A 91 -4.84 -33.86 8.41
C LYS A 91 -5.47 -34.57 9.61
N MET A 92 -6.23 -33.86 10.45
CA MET A 92 -6.80 -34.43 11.69
C MET A 92 -8.15 -35.13 11.49
N PHE A 93 -8.94 -34.69 10.52
CA PHE A 93 -10.34 -35.12 10.37
C PHE A 93 -10.69 -35.67 8.97
N GLY A 94 -9.73 -35.75 8.06
CA GLY A 94 -9.91 -36.18 6.68
C GLY A 94 -9.63 -37.66 6.39
N SER A 95 -9.63 -38.54 7.42
CA SER A 95 -9.58 -40.00 7.26
C SER A 95 -10.96 -40.63 7.25
#